data_AF-A0A7I7UJZ3-F1
#
_entry.id   AF-A0A7I7UJZ3-F1
#
_cell.length_a   1.000
_cell.length_b   1.000
_cell.length_c   1.000
_cell.angle_alpha   90.00
_cell.angle_beta   90.00
_cell.angle_gamma   90.00
#
_symmetry.space_group_name_H-M   'P 1'
#
loop_
_entity.id
_entity.type
_entity.pdbx_description
1 polymer ?
#
loop_
_entity_poly.entity_id
_entity_poly.type
_entity_poly.pdbx_seq_one_letter_code
_entity_poly.pdbx_strand_id
1 'polypeptide(L)'
;MSRLLRLTLLASAALAVAAPGAGISAAQHGSWCAPVEEYQIEVLEGDVNCTDAYYVAQAYDIYSFDEEQYLYEYICYDASVPPAIFKCESQTAWFAVHSS
;
A
#
# COMPACT_ATOMS: atom_id res chain seq x y z
N MET A 1 -40.83 9.49 35.89
CA MET A 1 -40.52 8.34 35.00
C MET A 1 -39.70 8.86 33.83
N SER A 2 -38.42 8.51 33.80
CA SER A 2 -37.41 8.91 32.81
C SER A 2 -37.64 8.24 31.44
N ARG A 3 -37.29 8.95 30.36
CA ARG A 3 -36.71 8.43 29.09
C ARG A 3 -36.39 9.64 28.19
N LEU A 4 -35.19 10.19 28.31
CA LEU A 4 -33.96 9.82 27.59
C LEU A 4 -33.88 10.47 26.20
N LEU A 5 -33.05 11.53 26.17
CA LEU A 5 -32.33 12.08 25.02
C LEU A 5 -31.93 11.01 23.99
N ARG A 6 -32.12 11.31 22.71
CA ARG A 6 -31.26 10.84 21.61
C ARG A 6 -31.05 12.03 20.66
N LEU A 7 -30.09 12.88 21.00
CA LEU A 7 -28.81 13.03 20.28
C LEU A 7 -28.98 13.10 18.75
N THR A 8 -29.13 14.33 18.28
CA THR A 8 -28.70 14.80 16.97
C THR A 8 -27.21 14.57 16.77
N LEU A 9 -26.83 13.82 15.73
CA LEU A 9 -25.49 13.90 15.16
C LEU A 9 -25.61 14.30 13.69
N LEU A 10 -25.33 15.57 13.44
CA LEU A 10 -25.10 16.17 12.12
C LEU A 10 -23.59 16.12 11.84
N ALA A 11 -23.28 16.11 10.53
CA ALA A 11 -22.00 16.48 9.92
C ALA A 11 -20.90 15.39 9.97
N SER A 12 -20.10 15.13 8.93
CA SER A 12 -19.75 15.97 7.78
C SER A 12 -19.34 15.06 6.61
N ALA A 13 -19.91 15.27 5.42
CA ALA A 13 -19.30 14.76 4.19
C ALA A 13 -18.10 15.65 3.86
N ALA A 14 -16.90 15.25 4.26
CA ALA A 14 -15.67 15.88 3.83
C ALA A 14 -15.40 15.46 2.38
N LEU A 15 -15.76 16.34 1.44
CA LEU A 15 -15.24 16.32 0.07
C LEU A 15 -13.74 16.61 0.14
N ALA A 16 -12.91 15.57 0.00
CA ALA A 16 -11.48 15.74 -0.18
C ALA A 16 -11.22 16.24 -1.62
N VAL A 17 -10.94 17.54 -1.74
CA VAL A 17 -10.35 18.13 -2.93
C VAL A 17 -8.85 17.86 -2.88
N ALA A 18 -8.37 16.87 -3.66
CA ALA A 18 -6.94 16.66 -3.84
C ALA A 18 -6.46 17.47 -5.05
N ALA A 19 -5.75 18.56 -4.77
CA ALA A 19 -4.98 19.32 -5.74
C ALA A 19 -3.75 18.50 -6.20
N PRO A 20 -3.22 18.74 -7.42
CA PRO A 20 -2.07 18.02 -7.97
C PRO A 20 -0.78 18.59 -7.37
N GLY A 21 -0.45 18.15 -6.17
CA GLY A 21 0.87 18.34 -5.58
C GLY A 21 1.58 17.00 -5.56
N ALA A 22 2.62 16.85 -6.38
CA ALA A 22 3.58 15.75 -6.32
C ALA A 22 4.37 15.84 -5.00
N GLY A 23 3.71 15.51 -3.89
CA GLY A 23 4.36 15.12 -2.66
C GLY A 23 4.68 13.64 -2.78
N ILE A 24 5.94 13.29 -2.57
CA ILE A 24 6.37 11.90 -2.37
C ILE A 24 5.68 11.43 -1.08
N SER A 25 4.47 10.89 -1.22
CA SER A 25 3.67 10.45 -0.08
C SER A 25 4.21 9.11 0.39
N ALA A 26 4.83 9.11 1.58
CA ALA A 26 4.92 7.91 2.37
C ALA A 26 3.48 7.47 2.71
N ALA A 27 3.12 6.27 2.28
CA ALA A 27 1.86 5.64 2.59
C ALA A 27 2.01 4.94 3.94
N GLN A 28 1.03 5.15 4.82
CA GLN A 28 1.00 4.59 6.18
C GLN A 28 0.45 3.16 6.16
N HIS A 29 0.74 2.35 7.18
CA HIS A 29 0.16 1.02 7.37
C HIS A 29 -1.35 0.98 7.06
N GLY A 30 -1.78 0.01 6.25
CA GLY A 30 -3.18 -0.19 5.86
C GLY A 30 -3.68 0.79 4.79
N SER A 31 -2.79 1.59 4.21
CA SER A 31 -3.11 2.46 3.08
C SER A 31 -2.62 1.88 1.75
N TRP A 32 -3.13 2.45 0.67
CA TRP A 32 -2.83 2.04 -0.70
C TRP A 32 -2.15 3.18 -1.44
N CYS A 33 -1.11 2.86 -2.18
CA CYS A 33 -0.56 3.79 -3.16
C CYS A 33 -1.55 3.98 -4.32
N ALA A 34 -1.51 5.15 -4.96
CA ALA A 34 -2.24 5.35 -6.21
C ALA A 34 -1.75 4.30 -7.25
N PRO A 35 -2.65 3.65 -8.01
CA PRO A 35 -2.25 2.67 -9.03
C PRO A 35 -1.30 3.28 -10.07
N VAL A 36 -0.29 2.51 -10.47
CA VAL A 36 0.66 2.89 -11.52
C VAL A 36 0.84 1.72 -12.47
N GLU A 37 0.60 1.98 -13.76
CA GLU A 37 0.64 0.97 -14.82
C GLU A 37 -0.26 -0.23 -14.51
N GLU A 38 0.31 -1.41 -14.33
CA GLU A 38 -0.38 -2.67 -14.07
C GLU A 38 -0.35 -3.06 -12.58
N TYR A 39 0.22 -2.19 -11.73
CA TYR A 39 0.44 -2.47 -10.33
C TYR A 39 -0.35 -1.54 -9.40
N GLN A 40 -0.79 -2.11 -8.29
CA GLN A 40 -1.31 -1.38 -7.14
C GLN A 40 -0.59 -1.87 -5.88
N ILE A 41 -0.03 -0.94 -5.10
CA ILE A 41 0.75 -1.26 -3.90
C ILE A 41 -0.10 -1.05 -2.64
N GLU A 42 -0.16 -2.08 -1.81
CA GLU A 42 -0.74 -2.06 -0.47
C GLU A 42 0.38 -1.97 0.57
N VAL A 43 0.31 -0.97 1.45
CA VAL A 43 1.26 -0.85 2.57
C VAL A 43 0.80 -1.72 3.72
N LEU A 44 1.55 -2.78 3.98
CA LEU A 44 1.26 -3.73 5.05
C LEU A 44 1.88 -3.29 6.38
N GLU A 45 3.03 -2.64 6.37
CA GLU A 45 3.68 -2.14 7.59
C GLU A 45 4.67 -1.01 7.31
N GLY A 46 4.88 -0.16 8.29
CA GLY A 46 5.86 0.92 8.24
C GLY A 46 5.45 2.10 7.35
N ASP A 47 6.42 2.98 7.13
CA ASP A 47 6.32 4.08 6.17
C ASP A 47 6.90 3.61 4.83
N VAL A 48 6.04 3.38 3.85
CA VAL A 48 6.46 2.97 2.49
C VAL A 48 6.38 4.16 1.55
N ASN A 49 7.50 4.52 0.92
CA ASN A 49 7.49 5.48 -0.18
C ASN A 49 6.94 4.80 -1.44
N CYS A 50 5.77 5.24 -1.91
CA CYS A 50 5.13 4.65 -3.08
C CYS A 50 6.01 4.65 -4.33
N THR A 51 6.83 5.70 -4.53
CA THR A 51 7.73 5.78 -5.69
C THR A 51 8.77 4.66 -5.65
N ASP A 52 9.41 4.47 -4.50
CA ASP A 52 10.45 3.47 -4.32
C ASP A 52 9.86 2.07 -4.39
N ALA A 53 8.68 1.87 -3.80
CA ALA A 53 7.96 0.60 -3.87
C ALA A 53 7.58 0.23 -5.32
N TYR A 54 7.22 1.18 -6.17
CA TYR A 54 7.00 0.92 -7.60
C TYR A 54 8.29 0.63 -8.38
N TYR A 55 9.43 1.19 -7.98
CA TYR A 55 10.72 0.79 -8.58
C TYR A 55 11.12 -0.63 -8.18
N VAL A 56 10.91 -1.00 -6.91
CA VAL A 56 11.09 -2.38 -6.45
C VAL A 56 10.16 -3.32 -7.20
N ALA A 57 8.88 -2.95 -7.35
CA ALA A 57 7.89 -3.78 -8.03
C ALA A 57 8.24 -4.04 -9.50
N GLN A 58 8.75 -3.04 -10.22
CA GLN A 58 9.21 -3.20 -11.60
C GLN A 58 10.50 -4.01 -11.74
N ALA A 59 11.32 -4.07 -10.68
CA ALA A 59 12.56 -4.84 -10.67
C ALA A 59 12.35 -6.32 -10.33
N TYR A 60 11.20 -6.69 -9.78
CA TYR A 60 10.88 -8.07 -9.42
C TYR A 60 10.63 -8.93 -10.66
N ASP A 61 11.40 -10.01 -10.81
CA ASP A 61 11.22 -10.98 -11.89
C ASP A 61 10.31 -12.12 -11.44
N ILE A 62 9.02 -12.04 -11.76
CA ILE A 62 8.03 -13.08 -11.44
C ILE A 62 8.32 -14.45 -12.09
N TYR A 63 9.28 -14.52 -13.03
CA TYR A 63 9.68 -15.76 -13.69
C TYR A 63 11.00 -16.31 -13.16
N SER A 64 11.60 -15.65 -12.17
CA SER A 64 12.77 -16.20 -11.48
C SER A 64 12.40 -17.52 -10.78
N PHE A 65 13.37 -18.42 -10.71
CA PHE A 65 13.26 -19.65 -9.93
C PHE A 65 13.72 -19.45 -8.48
N ASP A 66 14.20 -18.26 -8.14
CA ASP A 66 14.61 -17.91 -6.78
C ASP A 66 13.37 -17.68 -5.91
N GLU A 67 13.31 -18.33 -4.73
CA GLU A 67 12.22 -18.16 -3.77
C GLU A 67 12.16 -16.74 -3.19
N GLU A 68 13.30 -16.03 -3.19
CA GLU A 68 13.46 -14.68 -2.68
C GLU A 68 14.37 -13.86 -3.63
N GLN A 69 14.01 -12.60 -3.87
CA GLN A 69 14.80 -11.65 -4.65
C GLN A 69 15.16 -10.44 -3.79
N TYR A 70 16.45 -10.14 -3.71
CA TYR A 70 16.98 -9.01 -2.95
C TYR A 70 17.01 -7.78 -3.85
N LEU A 71 16.05 -6.87 -3.64
CA LEU A 71 15.82 -5.68 -4.45
C LEU A 71 15.95 -4.44 -3.59
N TYR A 72 17.08 -3.73 -3.75
CA TYR A 72 17.44 -2.57 -2.95
C TYR A 72 17.55 -2.93 -1.45
N GLU A 73 16.68 -2.37 -0.61
CA GLU A 73 16.60 -2.67 0.83
C GLU A 73 15.55 -3.75 1.17
N TYR A 74 14.84 -4.26 0.17
CA TYR A 74 13.76 -5.22 0.33
C TYR A 74 14.19 -6.63 -0.07
N ILE A 75 13.63 -7.61 0.62
CA ILE A 75 13.56 -9.00 0.20
C ILE A 75 12.15 -9.22 -0.32
N CYS A 76 12.02 -9.60 -1.59
CA CYS A 76 10.74 -9.81 -2.25
C CYS A 76 10.52 -11.29 -2.56
N TYR A 77 9.28 -11.76 -2.41
CA TYR A 77 8.91 -13.16 -2.59
C TYR A 77 7.48 -13.28 -3.10
N ASP A 78 7.19 -14.37 -3.81
CA ASP A 78 5.87 -14.65 -4.35
C ASP A 78 4.81 -14.67 -3.25
N ALA A 79 3.67 -14.05 -3.54
CA ALA A 79 2.58 -14.03 -2.58
C ALA A 79 1.91 -15.40 -2.58
N SER A 80 2.03 -16.12 -1.46
CA SER A 80 1.43 -17.45 -1.32
C SER A 80 -0.11 -17.43 -1.31
N VAL A 81 -0.73 -16.25 -1.22
CA VAL A 81 -2.18 -16.07 -1.12
C VAL A 81 -2.64 -14.92 -2.04
N PRO A 82 -3.53 -15.17 -3.01
CA PRO A 82 -4.17 -14.12 -3.81
C PRO A 82 -4.96 -13.13 -2.93
N PRO A 83 -5.14 -11.85 -3.34
CA PRO A 83 -4.93 -11.30 -4.68
C PRO A 83 -3.54 -10.72 -4.95
N ALA A 84 -2.64 -10.71 -3.96
CA ALA A 84 -1.29 -10.23 -4.16
C ALA A 84 -0.53 -11.13 -5.15
N ILE A 85 0.31 -10.53 -5.98
CA ILE A 85 1.21 -11.20 -6.91
C ILE A 85 2.50 -11.57 -6.17
N PHE A 86 3.08 -10.60 -5.45
CA PHE A 86 4.26 -10.78 -4.60
C PHE A 86 4.25 -9.77 -3.44
N LYS A 87 5.16 -9.98 -2.50
CA LYS A 87 5.36 -9.13 -1.32
C LYS A 87 6.82 -8.75 -1.21
N CYS A 88 7.08 -7.61 -0.56
CA CYS A 88 8.43 -7.11 -0.30
C CYS A 88 8.52 -6.64 1.15
N GLU A 89 9.60 -7.06 1.82
CA GLU A 89 9.85 -6.81 3.24
C GLU A 89 11.24 -6.19 3.44
N SER A 90 11.31 -5.13 4.24
CA SER A 90 12.55 -4.63 4.81
C SER A 90 12.48 -4.69 6.35
N GLN A 91 13.55 -4.25 7.02
CA GLN A 91 13.59 -4.21 8.48
C GLN A 91 12.50 -3.31 9.10
N THR A 92 11.97 -2.34 8.35
CA THR A 92 11.06 -1.31 8.88
C THR A 92 9.79 -1.09 8.05
N ALA A 93 9.68 -1.67 6.86
CA ALA A 93 8.56 -1.39 5.95
C ALA A 93 8.22 -2.59 5.07
N TRP A 94 6.94 -2.89 4.93
CA TRP A 94 6.43 -4.09 4.27
C TRP A 94 5.30 -3.69 3.33
N PHE A 95 5.29 -4.22 2.11
CA PHE A 95 4.22 -3.95 1.15
C PHE A 95 3.89 -5.17 0.28
N ALA A 96 2.66 -5.22 -0.21
CA ALA A 96 2.20 -6.20 -1.20
C ALA A 96 1.94 -5.51 -2.53
N VAL A 97 2.22 -6.22 -3.62
CA VAL A 97 1.96 -5.77 -4.98
C VAL A 97 0.80 -6.58 -5.55
N HIS A 98 -0.20 -5.88 -6.06
CA HIS A 98 -1.40 -6.43 -6.67
C HIS A 98 -1.47 -5.99 -8.13
N SER A 99 -2.21 -6.72 -8.96
CA SER A 99 -2.60 -6.22 -10.28
C SER A 99 -3.63 -5.10 -10.13
N SER A 100 -3.45 -3.97 -10.82
CA SER A 100 -4.40 -2.83 -10.83
C SER A 100 -5.67 -3.11 -11.62
#